data_AF-A0A3M8CEA3-F1
#
_entry.id   AF-A0A3M8CEA3-F1
#
_cell.length_a   1.000
_cell.length_b   1.000
_cell.length_c   1.000
_cell.angle_alpha   90.00
_cell.angle_beta   90.00
_cell.angle_gamma   90.00
#
_symmetry.space_group_name_H-M   'P 1'
#
loop_
_entity.id
_entity.type
_entity.pdbx_description
1 polymer ?
#
loop_
_entity_poly.entity_id
_entity_poly.type
_entity_poly.pdbx_seq_one_letter_code
_entity_poly.pdbx_strand_id
1 'polypeptide(L)' 'MAKGKKIKKDKRNHPNQVNLKIVTSQTCQVCKQQCSRGLAYLEKMSQPGTIGFGVPCILTQKTSAAK' A
#
# COMPACT_ATOMS: atom_id res chain seq x y z
N MET A 1 -17.67 28.08 -34.50
CA MET A 1 -18.35 27.17 -33.55
C MET A 1 -17.64 25.81 -33.58
N ALA A 2 -16.73 25.52 -32.64
CA ALA A 2 -16.03 24.23 -32.60
C ALA A 2 -16.61 23.37 -31.47
N LYS A 3 -17.22 22.25 -31.84
CA LYS A 3 -17.80 21.24 -30.92
C LYS A 3 -16.71 20.71 -29.99
N GLY A 4 -16.83 21.01 -28.69
CA GLY A 4 -15.95 20.50 -27.64
C GLY A 4 -16.01 18.97 -27.58
N LYS A 5 -14.91 18.33 -27.96
CA LYS A 5 -14.74 16.87 -27.89
C LYS A 5 -14.62 16.47 -26.42
N LYS A 6 -15.63 15.79 -25.87
CA LYS A 6 -15.56 15.23 -24.50
C LYS A 6 -14.51 14.12 -24.47
N ILE A 7 -13.34 14.43 -23.92
CA ILE A 7 -12.29 13.45 -23.63
C ILE A 7 -12.80 12.61 -22.45
N LYS A 8 -13.20 11.37 -22.72
CA LYS A 8 -13.49 10.39 -21.67
C LYS A 8 -12.15 10.08 -20.99
N LYS A 9 -11.99 10.50 -19.72
CA LYS A 9 -10.86 10.08 -18.89
C LYS A 9 -10.87 8.56 -18.80
N ASP A 10 -9.89 7.98 -19.44
CA ASP A 10 -9.69 6.56 -19.53
C ASP A 10 -9.39 6.01 -18.13
N LYS A 11 -10.35 5.29 -17.53
CA LYS A 11 -10.19 4.64 -16.22
C LYS A 11 -9.41 3.32 -16.33
N ARG A 12 -8.57 3.12 -17.35
CA ARG A 12 -7.72 1.93 -17.40
C ARG A 12 -6.68 2.09 -16.31
N ASN A 13 -6.80 1.26 -15.26
CA ASN A 13 -5.79 1.10 -14.23
C ASN A 13 -4.45 0.93 -14.95
N HIS A 14 -3.57 1.95 -14.88
CA HIS A 14 -2.31 1.95 -15.61
C HIS A 14 -1.55 0.68 -15.25
N PRO A 15 -0.89 -0.03 -16.18
CA PRO A 15 -0.25 -1.32 -15.88
C PRO A 15 0.84 -1.21 -14.79
N ASN A 16 1.35 0.01 -14.51
CA ASN A 16 2.27 0.30 -13.41
C ASN A 16 1.59 0.66 -12.07
N GLN A 17 0.25 0.73 -12.01
CA GLN A 17 -0.48 0.92 -10.75
C GLN A 17 -0.61 -0.41 -10.02
N VAL A 18 0.46 -0.72 -9.30
CA VAL A 18 0.49 -1.83 -8.37
C VAL A 18 -0.39 -1.51 -7.16
N ASN A 19 -1.53 -2.18 -7.05
CA ASN A 19 -2.39 -2.08 -5.87
C ASN A 19 -1.73 -2.85 -4.72
N LEU A 20 -1.15 -2.09 -3.79
CA LEU A 20 -0.56 -2.62 -2.56
C LEU A 20 -1.60 -2.59 -1.46
N LYS A 21 -1.72 -3.66 -0.67
CA LYS A 21 -2.59 -3.65 0.50
C LYS A 21 -1.96 -2.80 1.59
N ILE A 22 -2.73 -1.87 2.14
CA ILE A 22 -2.35 -1.16 3.36
C ILE A 22 -2.51 -2.12 4.54
N VAL A 23 -1.44 -2.33 5.29
CA VAL A 23 -1.42 -3.18 6.48
C VAL A 23 -1.03 -2.38 7.71
N THR A 24 -1.41 -2.85 8.89
CA THR A 24 -1.11 -2.18 10.17
C THR A 24 0.13 -2.76 10.84
N SER A 25 0.56 -2.14 11.94
CA SER A 25 1.72 -2.56 12.74
C SER A 25 1.62 -4.01 13.17
N GLN A 26 0.44 -4.47 13.57
CA GLN A 26 0.20 -5.86 13.99
C GLN A 26 0.61 -6.85 12.90
N THR A 27 0.23 -6.60 11.64
CA THR A 27 0.62 -7.46 10.51
C THR A 27 2.12 -7.39 10.26
N CYS A 28 2.75 -6.22 10.39
CA CYS A 28 4.19 -6.07 10.25
C CYS A 28 4.97 -6.76 11.37
N GLN A 29 4.46 -6.80 12.60
CA GLN A 29 5.11 -7.45 13.75
C GLN A 29 5.14 -8.97 13.61
N VAL A 30 4.05 -9.59 13.12
CA VAL A 30 3.98 -11.05 12.94
C VAL A 30 4.56 -11.52 11.61
N CYS A 31 4.95 -10.59 10.73
CA CYS A 31 5.48 -10.93 9.43
C CYS A 31 6.85 -11.59 9.56
N LYS A 32 6.98 -12.83 9.08
CA LYS A 32 8.25 -13.57 9.04
C LYS A 32 9.29 -12.89 8.14
N GLN A 33 8.83 -12.15 7.12
CA GLN A 33 9.68 -11.39 6.21
C GLN A 33 9.55 -9.89 6.49
N GLN A 34 10.39 -9.38 7.38
CA GLN A 34 10.50 -7.96 7.67
C GLN A 34 10.94 -7.19 6.42
N CYS A 35 10.25 -6.10 6.07
CA CYS A 35 10.62 -5.23 4.95
C CYS A 35 10.98 -3.84 5.46
N SER A 36 11.81 -3.10 4.71
CA SER A 36 12.29 -1.76 5.12
C SER A 36 11.15 -0.78 5.42
N ARG A 37 10.03 -0.88 4.69
CA ARG A 37 8.83 -0.06 4.94
C ARG A 37 8.15 -0.41 6.26
N GLY A 38 8.05 -1.71 6.56
CA GLY A 38 7.45 -2.21 7.80
C GLY A 38 8.30 -1.85 9.02
N LEU A 39 9.62 -2.01 8.92
CA LEU A 39 10.57 -1.63 9.98
C LEU A 39 10.45 -0.14 10.32
N ALA A 40 10.52 0.74 9.31
CA ALA A 40 10.37 2.18 9.52
C ALA A 40 8.99 2.56 10.09
N TYR A 41 7.94 1.82 9.73
CA TYR A 41 6.60 2.02 10.30
C TYR A 41 6.55 1.60 11.77
N LEU A 42 7.18 0.49 12.14
CA LEU A 42 7.25 0.02 13.54
C LEU A 42 8.07 0.98 14.41
N GLU A 43 9.19 1.51 13.90
CA GLU A 43 9.99 2.52 14.60
C GLU A 43 9.16 3.79 14.89
N LYS A 44 8.38 4.25 13.91
CA LYS A 44 7.44 5.37 14.10
C LYS A 44 6.33 5.03 15.12
N MET A 45 5.77 3.82 15.05
CA MET A 45 4.74 3.37 16.01
C MET A 45 5.27 3.23 17.45
N SER A 46 6.58 3.06 17.63
CA SER A 46 7.21 3.00 18.95
C SER A 46 7.25 4.36 19.65
N GLN A 47 7.06 5.46 18.92
CA GLN A 47 7.04 6.80 19.49
C GLN A 47 5.69 7.09 20.17
N PRO A 48 5.66 7.60 21.41
CA PRO A 48 4.42 7.94 22.10
C PRO A 48 3.69 9.09 21.38
N GLY A 49 2.37 8.95 21.22
CA GLY A 49 1.53 9.93 20.53
C GLY A 49 1.40 9.75 19.02
N THR A 50 1.98 8.69 18.45
CA THR A 50 1.98 8.47 17.00
C THR A 50 0.72 7.73 16.54
N ILE A 51 0.04 8.26 15.52
CA ILE A 51 -1.14 7.62 14.90
C ILE A 51 -0.73 6.94 13.61
N GLY A 52 -1.06 5.65 13.50
CA GLY A 52 -0.66 4.81 12.40
C GLY A 52 -1.74 4.64 11.34
N PHE A 53 -1.51 5.18 10.15
CA PHE A 53 -2.42 5.03 9.00
C PHE A 53 -2.17 3.77 8.16
N GLY A 54 -1.29 2.89 8.63
CA GLY A 54 -0.84 1.70 7.93
C GLY A 54 0.25 1.97 6.89
N VAL A 55 0.83 0.89 6.38
CA VAL A 55 1.93 0.90 5.42
C VAL A 55 1.59 0.02 4.20
N PRO A 56 1.87 0.46 2.97
CA PRO A 56 1.65 -0.35 1.77
C PRO A 56 2.62 -1.53 1.73
N CYS A 57 2.09 -2.74 1.87
CA CYS A 57 2.87 -3.97 1.92
C CYS A 57 3.26 -4.45 0.52
N ILE A 58 4.55 -4.35 0.18
CA ILE A 58 5.08 -4.81 -1.11
C ILE A 58 4.92 -6.32 -1.34
N LEU A 59 4.84 -7.10 -0.26
CA LEU A 59 4.72 -8.55 -0.31
C LEU A 59 3.28 -9.01 -0.60
N THR A 60 2.29 -8.14 -0.41
CA THR A 60 0.88 -8.47 -0.74
C THR A 60 0.57 -8.41 -2.23
N GLN A 61 1.51 -7.97 -3.06
CA GLN A 61 1.30 -7.71 -4.49
C GLN A 61 1.23 -8.99 -5.35
N LYS A 62 1.76 -10.12 -4.85
CA LYS A 62 1.65 -11.43 -5.51
C LYS A 62 1.50 -12.52 -4.44
N THR A 63 0.31 -13.13 -4.38
CA THR A 63 0.06 -14.48 -3.85
C THR A 63 0.83 -14.88 -2.58
N SER A 64 0.18 -14.79 -1.43
CA SER A 64 0.45 -15.66 -0.30
C SER A 64 -0.86 -15.97 0.42
N ALA A 65 -1.76 -16.62 -0.31
CA ALA A 65 -2.55 -17.68 0.29
C ALA A 65 -1.60 -18.86 0.49
N ALA A 66 -1.36 -19.26 1.74
CA ALA A 66 -0.84 -20.54 2.25
C ALA A 66 -0.09 -20.21 3.55
N LYS A 67 -0.78 -20.23 4.69
CA LYS A 67 -1.02 -21.39 5.57
C LYS A 67 0.01 -21.41 6.70
#